data_AF-A0A7X5YCL4-F1
#
_entry.id   AF-A0A7X5YCL4-F1
#
_cell.length_a   1.000
_cell.length_b   1.000
_cell.length_c   1.000
_cell.angle_alpha   90.00
_cell.angle_beta   90.00
_cell.angle_gamma   90.00
#
_symmetry.space_group_name_H-M   'P 1'
#
loop_
_entity.id
_entity.type
_entity.pdbx_description
1 polymer ?
#
loop_
_entity_poly.entity_id
_entity_poly.type
_entity_poly.pdbx_seq_one_letter_code
_entity_poly.pdbx_strand_id
1 'polypeptide(L)'
;MNLNDLYKKVSVIPIGDFPPSALSGLLHGYISIYSIVRVNPWLEDVYGSQWDIHERIREIAGELADLIQDPSIALEDRVGHIADLMETYLTYSDMDFLDIALDAAYGIISLEGSDEIVLPCRTPEMCRLLCSCYYFTGEEECARLAKEIMMEWESCVKKVSKDLEQLNVWKWLQAEEFYENIIEEKRKEMQLGDMNLVGNNLLVGLKIEGQDLRCVSSCFDVLATKEYINLK
;
A
#
# COMPACT_ATOMS: atom_id res chain seq x y z
N MET A 1 3.34 1.01 21.90
CA MET A 1 2.86 2.27 21.28
C MET A 1 1.57 1.94 20.57
N ASN A 2 0.49 2.68 20.80
CA ASN A 2 -0.78 2.49 20.10
C ASN A 2 -0.85 3.38 18.83
N LEU A 3 -1.89 3.22 18.00
CA LEU A 3 -2.06 3.97 16.76
C LEU A 3 -2.13 5.49 16.98
N ASN A 4 -2.85 5.94 18.00
CA ASN A 4 -3.01 7.37 18.33
C ASN A 4 -1.67 8.01 18.70
N ASP A 5 -0.87 7.35 19.54
CA ASP A 5 0.47 7.83 19.92
C ASP A 5 1.37 7.95 18.68
N LEU A 6 1.30 6.98 17.77
CA LEU A 6 2.09 6.98 16.55
C LEU A 6 1.64 8.05 15.57
N TYR A 7 0.33 8.17 15.36
CA TYR A 7 -0.28 9.18 14.51
C TYR A 7 0.16 10.59 14.91
N LYS A 8 0.05 10.92 16.20
CA LYS A 8 0.51 12.22 16.74
C LYS A 8 2.00 12.48 16.52
N LYS A 9 2.81 11.43 16.52
CA LYS A 9 4.25 11.54 16.29
C LYS A 9 4.57 11.78 14.82
N VAL A 10 3.90 11.10 13.89
CA VAL A 10 4.15 11.26 12.45
C VAL A 10 3.49 12.50 11.86
N SER A 11 2.38 12.96 12.44
CA SER A 11 1.61 14.10 11.93
C SER A 11 2.32 15.44 12.05
N VAL A 12 3.31 15.55 12.95
CA VAL A 12 4.08 16.79 13.17
C VAL A 12 5.38 16.87 12.35
N ILE A 13 5.75 15.80 11.65
CA ILE A 13 7.01 15.72 10.89
C ILE A 13 6.74 16.20 9.46
N PRO A 14 7.43 17.20 8.90
CA PRO A 14 7.27 17.57 7.49
C PRO A 14 7.45 16.38 6.54
N ILE A 15 6.64 16.28 5.47
CA ILE A 15 6.73 15.12 4.55
C ILE A 15 8.13 14.99 3.93
N GLY A 16 8.76 16.11 3.54
CA GLY A 16 10.12 16.11 2.98
C GLY A 16 11.23 15.63 3.94
N ASP A 17 10.93 15.44 5.24
CA ASP A 17 11.88 14.86 6.19
C ASP A 17 11.82 13.32 6.21
N PHE A 18 10.81 12.71 5.60
CA PHE A 18 10.72 11.25 5.48
C PHE A 18 11.63 10.73 4.36
N PRO A 19 12.37 9.64 4.59
CA PRO A 19 13.11 9.00 3.50
C PRO A 19 12.13 8.39 2.49
N PRO A 20 12.45 8.34 1.18
CA PRO A 20 11.58 7.77 0.14
C PRO A 20 11.01 6.39 0.49
N SER A 21 11.86 5.51 1.05
CA SER A 21 11.48 4.16 1.50
C SER A 21 10.40 4.10 2.59
N ALA A 22 10.09 5.22 3.25
CA ALA A 22 9.09 5.31 4.30
C ALA A 22 7.74 5.89 3.82
N LEU A 23 7.69 6.49 2.62
CA LEU A 23 6.51 7.21 2.15
C LEU A 23 5.32 6.29 1.85
N SER A 24 5.55 5.11 1.26
CA SER A 24 4.50 4.13 0.97
C SER A 24 3.76 3.68 2.24
N GLY A 25 4.50 3.25 3.27
CA GLY A 25 3.89 2.87 4.55
C GLY A 25 3.24 4.04 5.29
N LEU A 26 3.76 5.26 5.11
CA LEU A 26 3.14 6.47 5.65
C LEU A 26 1.78 6.72 4.97
N LEU A 27 1.74 6.63 3.64
CA LEU A 27 0.54 6.78 2.83
C LEU A 27 -0.54 5.79 3.23
N HIS A 28 -0.23 4.48 3.29
CA HIS A 28 -1.21 3.44 3.64
C HIS A 28 -1.77 3.64 5.05
N GLY A 29 -0.92 4.06 6.00
CA GLY A 29 -1.37 4.43 7.34
C GLY A 29 -2.38 5.60 7.31
N TYR A 30 -2.12 6.65 6.54
CA TYR A 30 -3.06 7.76 6.39
C TYR A 30 -4.34 7.40 5.65
N ILE A 31 -4.29 6.60 4.58
CA ILE A 31 -5.47 6.09 3.86
C ILE A 31 -6.36 5.26 4.81
N SER A 32 -5.73 4.43 5.66
CA SER A 32 -6.43 3.65 6.68
C SER A 32 -7.09 4.54 7.72
N ILE A 33 -6.39 5.56 8.24
CA ILE A 33 -6.96 6.55 9.17
C ILE A 33 -8.11 7.31 8.54
N TYR A 34 -7.97 7.76 7.29
CA TYR A 34 -9.03 8.44 6.56
C TYR A 34 -10.28 7.56 6.47
N SER A 35 -10.11 6.29 6.10
CA SER A 35 -11.19 5.31 6.03
C SER A 35 -11.88 5.08 7.37
N ILE A 36 -11.10 4.99 8.46
CA ILE A 36 -11.61 4.86 9.83
C ILE A 36 -12.45 6.08 10.22
N VAL A 37 -11.93 7.29 10.03
CA VAL A 37 -12.57 8.55 10.43
C VAL A 37 -13.82 8.81 9.58
N ARG A 38 -13.78 8.49 8.27
CA ARG A 38 -14.93 8.62 7.38
C ARG A 38 -16.12 7.76 7.83
N VAL A 39 -15.86 6.57 8.36
CA VAL A 39 -16.90 5.65 8.88
C VAL A 39 -17.29 5.99 10.32
N ASN A 40 -16.35 6.52 11.11
CA ASN A 40 -16.52 6.84 12.53
C ASN A 40 -16.21 8.32 12.80
N PRO A 41 -17.11 9.27 12.47
CA PRO A 41 -16.81 10.70 12.48
C PRO A 41 -16.42 11.27 13.86
N TRP A 42 -16.80 10.62 14.96
CA TRP A 42 -16.38 11.03 16.31
C TRP A 42 -14.87 10.85 16.54
N LEU A 43 -14.16 10.13 15.66
CA LEU A 43 -12.71 9.99 15.73
C LEU A 43 -11.96 11.19 15.14
N GLU A 44 -12.66 12.20 14.59
CA GLU A 44 -12.03 13.48 14.22
C GLU A 44 -11.40 14.19 15.43
N ASP A 45 -11.95 14.01 16.63
CA ASP A 45 -11.38 14.51 17.89
C ASP A 45 -10.02 13.86 18.24
N VAL A 46 -9.70 12.73 17.61
CA VAL A 46 -8.48 11.95 17.84
C VAL A 46 -7.47 12.14 16.72
N TYR A 47 -7.92 12.03 15.47
CA TYR A 47 -7.07 11.99 14.29
C TYR A 47 -7.13 13.26 13.43
N GLY A 48 -7.85 14.29 13.86
CA GLY A 48 -8.05 15.50 13.06
C GLY A 48 -9.19 15.35 12.05
N SER A 49 -9.49 16.45 11.37
CA SER A 49 -10.60 16.47 10.41
C SER A 49 -10.30 15.57 9.21
N GLN A 50 -11.35 15.08 8.54
CA GLN A 50 -11.20 14.36 7.27
C GLN A 50 -10.39 15.17 6.25
N TRP A 51 -10.55 16.51 6.25
CA TRP A 51 -9.81 17.41 5.37
C TRP A 51 -8.31 17.43 5.67
N ASP A 52 -7.91 17.51 6.95
CA ASP A 52 -6.49 17.53 7.32
C ASP A 52 -5.79 16.22 6.94
N ILE A 53 -6.47 15.09 7.16
CA ILE A 53 -5.97 13.77 6.77
C ILE A 53 -5.85 13.68 5.24
N HIS A 54 -6.86 14.19 4.53
CA HIS A 54 -6.91 14.22 3.07
C HIS A 54 -5.77 15.05 2.46
N GLU A 55 -5.53 16.26 2.95
CA GLU A 55 -4.41 17.09 2.50
C GLU A 55 -3.07 16.41 2.77
N ARG A 56 -2.97 15.68 3.88
CA ARG A 56 -1.76 14.95 4.20
C ARG A 56 -1.47 13.80 3.24
N ILE A 57 -2.50 13.06 2.82
CA ILE A 57 -2.40 12.04 1.77
C ILE A 57 -1.92 12.69 0.47
N ARG A 58 -2.47 13.86 0.13
CA ARG A 58 -2.09 14.62 -1.07
C ARG A 58 -0.62 15.05 -1.07
N GLU A 59 -0.11 15.55 0.06
CA GLU A 59 1.30 15.90 0.21
C GLU A 59 2.21 14.70 -0.05
N ILE A 60 1.88 13.53 0.49
CA ILE A 60 2.66 12.30 0.29
C ILE A 60 2.60 11.85 -1.18
N ALA A 61 1.42 11.90 -1.80
CA ALA A 61 1.26 11.58 -3.22
C ALA A 61 2.09 12.50 -4.12
N GLY A 62 2.22 13.78 -3.77
CA GLY A 62 3.10 14.72 -4.46
C GLY A 62 4.56 14.23 -4.51
N GLU A 63 5.12 13.84 -3.36
CA GLU A 63 6.49 13.30 -3.32
C GLU A 63 6.62 11.97 -4.08
N LEU A 64 5.61 11.10 -3.98
CA LEU A 64 5.62 9.81 -4.71
C LEU A 64 5.60 10.03 -6.23
N ALA A 65 4.87 11.03 -6.73
CA ALA A 65 4.82 11.37 -8.14
C ALA A 65 6.18 11.83 -8.69
N ASP A 66 7.00 12.50 -7.88
CA ASP A 66 8.37 12.85 -8.26
C ASP A 66 9.28 11.59 -8.27
N LEU A 67 9.10 10.69 -7.31
CA LEU A 67 9.93 9.49 -7.16
C LEU A 67 9.71 8.43 -8.25
N ILE A 68 8.50 8.29 -8.80
CA ILE A 68 8.24 7.29 -9.88
C ILE A 68 9.05 7.60 -11.15
N GLN A 69 9.42 8.87 -11.37
CA GLN A 69 10.21 9.30 -12.51
C GLN A 69 11.72 9.25 -12.26
N ASP A 70 12.14 9.05 -11.01
CA ASP A 70 13.55 9.04 -10.64
C ASP A 70 14.19 7.68 -11.02
N PRO A 71 15.16 7.64 -11.97
CA PRO A 71 15.82 6.41 -12.38
C PRO A 71 16.76 5.82 -11.31
N SER A 72 17.07 6.58 -10.25
CA SER A 72 17.89 6.10 -9.13
C SER A 72 17.09 5.24 -8.14
N ILE A 73 15.76 5.33 -8.16
CA ILE A 73 14.86 4.49 -7.37
C ILE A 73 14.76 3.11 -8.01
N ALA A 74 14.82 2.06 -7.18
CA ALA A 74 14.72 0.69 -7.66
C ALA A 74 13.38 0.47 -8.38
N LEU A 75 13.38 -0.32 -9.45
CA LEU A 75 12.18 -0.56 -10.26
C LEU A 75 11.00 -1.06 -9.41
N GLU A 76 11.26 -1.98 -8.48
CA GLU A 76 10.25 -2.54 -7.58
C GLU A 76 9.63 -1.47 -6.65
N ASP A 77 10.44 -0.54 -6.15
CA ASP A 77 9.96 0.57 -5.32
C ASP A 77 9.10 1.54 -6.15
N ARG A 78 9.53 1.87 -7.39
CA ARG A 78 8.73 2.71 -8.30
C ARG A 78 7.39 2.05 -8.64
N VAL A 79 7.36 0.74 -8.88
CA VAL A 79 6.11 -0.02 -9.10
C VAL A 79 5.17 0.14 -7.91
N GLY A 80 5.70 0.03 -6.68
CA GLY A 80 4.94 0.30 -5.46
C GLY A 80 4.38 1.71 -5.41
N HIS A 81 5.22 2.72 -5.69
CA HIS A 81 4.80 4.12 -5.70
C HIS A 81 3.73 4.42 -6.75
N ILE A 82 3.79 3.79 -7.93
CA ILE A 82 2.74 3.92 -8.96
C ILE A 82 1.41 3.34 -8.47
N ALA A 83 1.44 2.13 -7.90
CA ALA A 83 0.25 1.52 -7.32
C ALA A 83 -0.34 2.37 -6.18
N ASP A 84 0.52 2.97 -5.36
CA ASP A 84 0.15 3.86 -4.26
C ASP A 84 -0.55 5.15 -4.74
N LEU A 85 -0.10 5.73 -5.85
CA LEU A 85 -0.76 6.89 -6.48
C LEU A 85 -2.15 6.53 -7.01
N MET A 86 -2.27 5.37 -7.67
CA MET A 86 -3.56 4.87 -8.15
C MET A 86 -4.54 4.58 -6.99
N GLU A 87 -4.05 4.05 -5.87
CA GLU A 87 -4.87 3.83 -4.67
C GLU A 87 -5.27 5.16 -4.00
N THR A 88 -4.39 6.16 -4.05
CA THR A 88 -4.70 7.50 -3.56
C THR A 88 -5.88 8.12 -4.33
N TYR A 89 -6.00 7.87 -5.63
CA TYR A 89 -7.18 8.28 -6.41
C TYR A 89 -8.49 7.73 -5.83
N LEU A 90 -8.51 6.49 -5.32
CA LEU A 90 -9.71 5.92 -4.70
C LEU A 90 -10.14 6.69 -3.44
N THR A 91 -9.23 7.44 -2.83
CA THR A 91 -9.45 8.23 -1.61
C THR A 91 -9.74 9.69 -1.91
N TYR A 92 -9.00 10.29 -2.84
CA TYR A 92 -8.94 11.73 -3.11
C TYR A 92 -9.59 12.11 -4.46
N SER A 93 -9.72 11.16 -5.41
CA SER A 93 -10.19 11.39 -6.78
C SER A 93 -9.38 12.44 -7.57
N ASP A 94 -8.05 12.46 -7.38
CA ASP A 94 -7.15 13.38 -8.12
C ASP A 94 -6.83 12.78 -9.49
N MET A 95 -7.43 13.34 -10.54
CA MET A 95 -7.13 12.88 -11.89
C MET A 95 -5.67 13.16 -12.28
N ASP A 96 -5.03 14.20 -11.73
CA ASP A 96 -3.66 14.55 -12.11
C ASP A 96 -2.68 13.45 -11.66
N PHE A 97 -2.84 12.94 -10.43
CA PHE A 97 -2.03 11.82 -9.95
C PHE A 97 -2.37 10.50 -10.62
N LEU A 98 -3.65 10.27 -10.93
CA LEU A 98 -4.07 9.06 -11.64
C LEU A 98 -3.46 8.99 -13.04
N ASP A 99 -3.50 10.10 -13.80
CA ASP A 99 -2.93 10.18 -15.14
C ASP A 99 -1.42 9.94 -15.11
N ILE A 100 -0.70 10.60 -14.19
CA ILE A 100 0.74 10.39 -13.97
C ILE A 100 1.05 8.91 -13.67
N ALA A 101 0.25 8.28 -12.82
CA ALA A 101 0.45 6.89 -12.42
C ALA A 101 0.15 5.91 -13.57
N LEU A 102 -0.93 6.13 -14.33
CA LEU A 102 -1.28 5.29 -15.48
C LEU A 102 -0.20 5.37 -16.56
N ASP A 103 0.25 6.57 -16.93
CA ASP A 103 1.33 6.76 -17.89
C ASP A 103 2.60 6.03 -17.45
N ALA A 104 2.98 6.14 -16.17
CA ALA A 104 4.13 5.45 -15.63
C ALA A 104 3.95 3.92 -15.59
N ALA A 105 2.74 3.43 -15.28
CA ALA A 105 2.42 2.00 -15.27
C ALA A 105 2.62 1.40 -16.67
N TYR A 106 2.04 2.01 -17.70
CA TYR A 106 2.21 1.55 -19.08
C TYR A 106 3.66 1.65 -19.54
N GLY A 107 4.41 2.66 -19.11
CA GLY A 107 5.86 2.73 -19.36
C GLY A 107 6.67 1.59 -18.74
N ILE A 108 6.15 0.92 -17.69
CA ILE A 108 6.80 -0.22 -17.05
C ILE A 108 6.36 -1.55 -17.67
N ILE A 109 5.06 -1.73 -17.90
CA ILE A 109 4.48 -3.04 -18.23
C ILE A 109 4.31 -3.25 -19.74
N SER A 110 4.30 -2.19 -20.55
CA SER A 110 4.19 -2.27 -22.01
C SER A 110 5.51 -1.90 -22.68
N LEU A 111 5.99 -2.78 -23.56
CA LEU A 111 7.10 -2.44 -24.44
C LEU A 111 6.60 -1.54 -25.57
N GLU A 112 7.35 -0.47 -25.87
CA GLU A 112 7.04 0.44 -26.98
C GLU A 112 6.76 -0.34 -28.28
N GLY A 113 5.49 -0.38 -28.69
CA GLY A 113 5.05 -0.96 -29.95
C GLY A 113 4.59 -2.42 -29.91
N SER A 114 4.43 -3.05 -28.74
CA SER A 114 3.78 -4.37 -28.63
C SER A 114 2.53 -4.34 -27.76
N ASP A 115 1.50 -5.07 -28.18
CA ASP A 115 0.29 -5.34 -27.38
C ASP A 115 0.54 -6.35 -26.24
N GLU A 116 1.78 -6.82 -26.05
CA GLU A 116 2.14 -7.81 -25.05
C GLU A 116 2.68 -7.14 -23.78
N ILE A 117 2.08 -7.48 -22.64
CA ILE A 117 2.56 -7.05 -21.32
C ILE A 117 3.74 -7.94 -20.91
N VAL A 118 4.88 -7.32 -20.61
CA VAL A 118 6.06 -8.02 -20.10
C VAL A 118 6.33 -7.56 -18.68
N LEU A 119 6.20 -8.47 -17.72
CA LEU A 119 6.41 -8.15 -16.31
C LEU A 119 7.90 -8.08 -15.98
N PRO A 120 8.42 -6.92 -15.56
CA PRO A 120 9.83 -6.81 -15.21
C PRO A 120 10.16 -7.37 -13.82
N CYS A 121 9.15 -7.60 -12.98
CA CYS A 121 9.29 -8.25 -11.66
C CYS A 121 7.99 -8.99 -11.27
N ARG A 122 8.06 -9.84 -10.25
CA ARG A 122 6.91 -10.62 -9.71
C ARG A 122 6.80 -10.42 -8.19
N THR A 123 6.51 -9.18 -7.80
CA THR A 123 6.44 -8.71 -6.41
C THR A 123 4.98 -8.46 -5.98
N PRO A 124 4.67 -8.32 -4.67
CA PRO A 124 3.32 -7.97 -4.24
C PRO A 124 2.88 -6.59 -4.77
N GLU A 125 3.82 -5.65 -4.91
CA GLU A 125 3.60 -4.33 -5.49
C GLU A 125 3.22 -4.41 -6.97
N MET A 126 3.87 -5.30 -7.74
CA MET A 126 3.48 -5.54 -9.14
C MET A 126 2.07 -6.13 -9.23
N CYS A 127 1.70 -7.02 -8.30
CA CYS A 127 0.34 -7.54 -8.23
C CYS A 127 -0.68 -6.41 -7.97
N ARG A 128 -0.41 -5.52 -7.00
CA ARG A 128 -1.24 -4.33 -6.72
C ARG A 128 -1.34 -3.40 -7.92
N LEU A 129 -0.22 -3.16 -8.63
CA LEU A 129 -0.20 -2.34 -9.85
C LEU A 129 -1.13 -2.92 -10.92
N LEU A 130 -0.99 -4.21 -11.24
CA LEU A 130 -1.82 -4.88 -12.25
C LEU A 130 -3.30 -4.90 -11.86
N CYS A 131 -3.63 -5.12 -10.59
CA CYS A 131 -5.01 -5.02 -10.11
C CYS A 131 -5.56 -3.60 -10.30
N SER A 132 -4.75 -2.58 -10.03
CA SER A 132 -5.14 -1.18 -10.22
C SER A 132 -5.34 -0.86 -11.69
N CYS A 133 -4.43 -1.28 -12.58
CA CYS A 133 -4.60 -1.15 -14.02
C CYS A 133 -5.90 -1.80 -14.50
N TYR A 134 -6.17 -3.04 -14.09
CA TYR A 134 -7.43 -3.71 -14.41
C TYR A 134 -8.65 -2.91 -13.94
N TYR A 135 -8.63 -2.41 -12.69
CA TYR A 135 -9.73 -1.63 -12.14
C TYR A 135 -10.05 -0.38 -12.98
N PHE A 136 -9.03 0.34 -13.43
CA PHE A 136 -9.21 1.59 -14.19
C PHE A 136 -9.48 1.39 -15.68
N THR A 137 -8.92 0.35 -16.29
CA THR A 137 -8.91 0.21 -17.76
C THR A 137 -9.73 -0.98 -18.27
N GLY A 138 -10.05 -1.95 -17.39
CA GLY A 138 -10.73 -3.19 -17.76
C GLY A 138 -9.86 -4.15 -18.57
N GLU A 139 -8.53 -3.96 -18.60
CA GLU A 139 -7.62 -4.84 -19.32
C GLU A 139 -7.50 -6.20 -18.64
N GLU A 140 -8.22 -7.19 -19.17
CA GLU A 140 -8.25 -8.57 -18.68
C GLU A 140 -6.86 -9.22 -18.58
N GLU A 141 -5.90 -8.79 -19.39
CA GLU A 141 -4.52 -9.28 -19.33
C GLU A 141 -3.84 -8.90 -18.00
N CYS A 142 -4.11 -7.70 -17.48
CA CYS A 142 -3.64 -7.28 -16.16
C CYS A 142 -4.21 -8.20 -15.06
N ALA A 143 -5.52 -8.50 -15.10
CA ALA A 143 -6.15 -9.43 -14.16
C ALA A 143 -5.56 -10.84 -14.24
N ARG A 144 -5.33 -11.34 -15.46
CA ARG A 144 -4.73 -12.65 -15.72
C ARG A 144 -3.32 -12.74 -15.13
N LEU A 145 -2.49 -11.72 -15.35
CA LEU A 145 -1.12 -11.65 -14.85
C LEU A 145 -1.06 -11.48 -13.32
N ALA A 146 -1.91 -10.63 -12.74
CA ALA A 146 -2.03 -10.50 -11.28
C ALA A 146 -2.36 -11.85 -10.63
N LYS A 147 -3.28 -12.61 -11.24
CA LYS A 147 -3.66 -13.95 -10.80
C LYS A 147 -2.52 -14.96 -10.89
N GLU A 148 -1.65 -14.89 -11.90
CA GLU A 148 -0.45 -15.74 -11.97
C GLU A 148 0.52 -15.45 -10.81
N ILE A 149 0.79 -14.17 -10.56
CA ILE A 149 1.65 -13.75 -9.44
C ILE A 149 1.09 -14.27 -8.11
N MET A 150 -0.23 -14.17 -7.92
CA MET A 150 -0.88 -14.64 -6.70
C MET A 150 -0.80 -16.17 -6.54
N MET A 151 -1.00 -16.94 -7.63
CA MET A 151 -0.84 -18.40 -7.59
C MET A 151 0.59 -18.82 -7.24
N GLU A 152 1.59 -18.11 -7.77
CA GLU A 152 2.99 -18.34 -7.41
C GLU A 152 3.24 -18.10 -5.93
N TRP A 153 2.73 -16.99 -5.39
CA TRP A 153 2.78 -16.68 -3.96
C TRP A 153 2.16 -17.80 -3.10
N GLU A 154 0.95 -18.23 -3.41
CA GLU A 154 0.26 -19.29 -2.67
C GLU A 154 1.01 -20.63 -2.72
N SER A 155 1.61 -20.94 -3.87
CA SER A 155 2.33 -22.19 -4.09
C SER A 155 3.68 -22.23 -3.36
N CYS A 156 4.38 -21.09 -3.29
CA CYS A 156 5.74 -20.98 -2.78
C CYS A 156 5.81 -20.65 -1.28
N VAL A 157 4.96 -19.76 -0.78
CA VAL A 157 5.21 -19.10 0.52
C VAL A 157 4.25 -19.53 1.63
N LYS A 158 2.96 -19.80 1.36
CA LYS A 158 2.04 -20.34 2.39
C LYS A 158 2.53 -21.67 3.00
N LYS A 159 3.41 -22.41 2.30
CA LYS A 159 4.02 -23.67 2.78
C LYS A 159 5.36 -23.52 3.51
N VAL A 160 6.07 -22.39 3.35
CA VAL A 160 7.48 -22.21 3.76
C VAL A 160 7.65 -21.06 4.78
N SER A 161 6.54 -20.56 5.34
CA SER A 161 6.41 -19.33 6.15
C SER A 161 7.26 -19.19 7.42
N LYS A 162 8.27 -20.02 7.65
CA LYS A 162 9.21 -19.91 8.78
C LYS A 162 10.44 -19.03 8.50
N ASP A 163 10.81 -18.81 7.24
CA ASP A 163 12.10 -18.17 6.88
C ASP A 163 11.98 -16.82 6.14
N LEU A 164 10.76 -16.35 5.81
CA LEU A 164 10.59 -15.03 5.17
C LEU A 164 10.63 -13.89 6.19
N GLU A 165 11.21 -12.76 5.78
CA GLU A 165 11.09 -11.51 6.53
C GLU A 165 9.61 -11.12 6.70
N GLN A 166 9.18 -10.91 7.96
CA GLN A 166 7.77 -10.68 8.29
C GLN A 166 7.17 -9.46 7.56
N LEU A 167 7.99 -8.46 7.23
CA LEU A 167 7.57 -7.29 6.46
C LEU A 167 7.21 -7.64 5.01
N ASN A 168 7.96 -8.57 4.39
CA ASN A 168 7.65 -9.06 3.06
C ASN A 168 6.33 -9.86 3.07
N VAL A 169 6.12 -10.68 4.12
CA VAL A 169 4.84 -11.40 4.30
C VAL A 169 3.66 -10.44 4.47
N TRP A 170 3.84 -9.34 5.20
CA TRP A 170 2.81 -8.31 5.37
C TRP A 170 2.39 -7.71 4.03
N LYS A 171 3.35 -7.28 3.20
CA LYS A 171 3.09 -6.72 1.87
C LYS A 171 2.33 -7.69 0.96
N TRP A 172 2.65 -8.98 1.03
CA TRP A 172 1.93 -10.02 0.28
C TRP A 172 0.50 -10.23 0.77
N LEU A 173 0.24 -10.19 2.09
CA LEU A 173 -1.11 -10.27 2.62
C LEU A 173 -1.97 -9.07 2.19
N GLN A 174 -1.37 -7.88 2.12
CA GLN A 174 -2.05 -6.68 1.59
C GLN A 174 -2.34 -6.81 0.10
N ALA A 175 -1.39 -7.28 -0.69
CA ALA A 175 -1.61 -7.53 -2.12
C ALA A 175 -2.67 -8.61 -2.36
N GLU A 176 -2.73 -9.65 -1.52
CA GLU A 176 -3.77 -10.69 -1.55
C GLU A 176 -5.16 -10.10 -1.27
N GLU A 177 -5.30 -9.30 -0.20
CA GLU A 177 -6.56 -8.61 0.09
C GLU A 177 -6.99 -7.68 -1.05
N PHE A 178 -6.06 -6.91 -1.60
CA PHE A 178 -6.36 -6.01 -2.71
C PHE A 178 -6.79 -6.78 -3.96
N TYR A 179 -6.06 -7.83 -4.32
CA TYR A 179 -6.39 -8.72 -5.44
C TYR A 179 -7.78 -9.35 -5.26
N GLU A 180 -8.11 -9.86 -4.08
CA GLU A 180 -9.42 -10.47 -3.85
C GLU A 180 -10.56 -9.46 -3.95
N ASN A 181 -10.37 -8.24 -3.43
CA ASN A 181 -11.37 -7.18 -3.48
C ASN A 181 -11.63 -6.68 -4.91
N ILE A 182 -10.63 -6.70 -5.78
CA ILE A 182 -10.74 -6.18 -7.15
C ILE A 182 -11.07 -7.27 -8.18
N ILE A 183 -10.46 -8.45 -8.07
CA ILE A 183 -10.51 -9.50 -9.10
C ILE A 183 -11.43 -10.67 -8.72
N GLU A 184 -11.39 -11.17 -7.48
CA GLU A 184 -12.15 -12.38 -7.11
C GLU A 184 -13.53 -12.11 -6.52
N GLU A 185 -13.83 -10.88 -6.11
CA GLU A 185 -15.08 -10.48 -5.44
C GLU A 185 -15.47 -11.40 -4.25
N LYS A 186 -14.48 -12.00 -3.57
CA LYS A 186 -14.69 -12.88 -2.41
C LYS A 186 -14.25 -12.18 -1.13
N ARG A 187 -15.01 -12.35 -0.05
CA ARG A 187 -14.53 -12.14 1.32
C ARG A 187 -14.34 -13.46 2.02
N LYS A 188 -13.14 -13.73 2.54
CA LYS A 188 -12.90 -14.82 3.49
C LYS A 188 -12.46 -14.27 4.84
N GLU A 189 -13.19 -14.62 5.89
CA GLU A 189 -12.87 -14.33 7.30
C GLU A 189 -11.51 -14.89 7.74
N MET A 190 -11.00 -15.93 7.05
CA MET A 190 -9.72 -16.59 7.35
C MET A 190 -8.50 -15.65 7.20
N GLN A 191 -8.51 -14.72 6.25
CA GLN A 191 -7.38 -13.82 5.99
C GLN A 191 -7.21 -12.71 7.05
N LEU A 192 -8.30 -12.30 7.69
CA LEU A 192 -8.26 -11.34 8.79
C LEU A 192 -7.49 -11.89 10.00
N GLY A 193 -7.58 -13.21 10.21
CA GLY A 193 -6.81 -13.91 11.23
C GLY A 193 -5.31 -13.91 10.94
N ASP A 194 -4.93 -14.15 9.69
CA ASP A 194 -3.52 -14.19 9.25
C ASP A 194 -2.88 -12.80 9.32
N MET A 195 -3.56 -11.74 8.85
CA MET A 195 -3.08 -10.36 9.00
C MET A 195 -2.91 -9.97 10.47
N ASN A 196 -3.88 -10.31 11.34
CA ASN A 196 -3.75 -10.03 12.76
C ASN A 196 -2.53 -10.72 13.39
N LEU A 197 -2.28 -11.99 13.04
CA LEU A 197 -1.14 -12.76 13.55
C LEU A 197 0.18 -12.17 13.06
N VAL A 198 0.32 -11.93 11.75
CA VAL A 198 1.54 -11.37 11.15
C VAL A 198 1.80 -9.96 11.65
N GLY A 199 0.77 -9.11 11.71
CA GLY A 199 0.87 -7.76 12.25
C GLY A 199 1.30 -7.75 13.72
N ASN A 200 0.79 -8.67 14.54
CA ASN A 200 1.25 -8.82 15.93
C ASN A 200 2.74 -9.19 16.01
N ASN A 201 3.19 -10.15 15.21
CA ASN A 201 4.59 -10.55 15.18
C ASN A 201 5.50 -9.41 14.71
N LEU A 202 5.08 -8.67 13.68
CA LEU A 202 5.82 -7.53 13.16
C LEU A 202 5.99 -6.45 14.22
N LEU A 203 4.91 -6.12 14.95
CA LEU A 203 4.95 -5.11 16.03
C LEU A 203 5.83 -5.55 17.22
N VAL A 204 5.96 -6.85 17.48
CA VAL A 204 6.88 -7.37 18.51
C VAL A 204 8.34 -7.32 18.04
N GLY A 205 8.60 -7.56 16.75
CA GLY A 205 9.93 -7.54 16.15
C GLY A 205 10.47 -6.12 15.90
N LEU A 206 9.59 -5.17 15.61
CA LEU A 206 9.95 -3.76 15.40
C LEU A 206 10.24 -3.09 16.74
N LYS A 207 11.52 -3.09 17.15
CA LYS A 207 11.97 -2.13 18.15
C LYS A 207 11.86 -0.74 17.52
N ILE A 208 10.91 0.06 17.99
CA ILE A 208 10.88 1.50 17.72
C ILE A 208 12.02 2.12 18.53
N GLU A 209 13.26 1.86 18.11
CA GLU A 209 14.41 2.63 18.56
C GLU A 209 14.20 4.02 17.97
N GLY A 210 14.11 5.02 18.86
CA GLY A 210 13.56 6.32 18.53
C GLY A 210 14.20 6.93 17.29
N GLN A 211 13.35 7.28 16.32
CA GLN A 211 13.59 8.11 15.12
C GLN A 211 13.83 7.40 13.77
N ASP A 212 13.91 6.06 13.67
CA ASP A 212 13.90 5.45 12.32
C ASP A 212 12.50 5.56 11.69
N LEU A 213 12.34 6.52 10.77
CA LEU A 213 11.09 6.80 10.09
C LEU A 213 10.60 5.63 9.23
N ARG A 214 11.50 4.74 8.78
CA ARG A 214 11.10 3.54 8.02
C ARG A 214 10.33 2.58 8.91
N CYS A 215 10.89 2.27 10.08
CA CYS A 215 10.25 1.41 11.07
C CYS A 215 8.92 2.02 11.57
N VAL A 216 8.88 3.35 11.70
CA VAL A 216 7.68 4.09 12.09
C VAL A 216 6.57 3.99 11.03
N SER A 217 6.88 4.20 9.75
CA SER A 217 5.91 4.07 8.67
C SER A 217 5.38 2.65 8.53
N SER A 218 6.24 1.63 8.64
CA SER A 218 5.79 0.23 8.64
C SER A 218 4.89 -0.12 9.83
N CYS A 219 5.18 0.43 11.03
CA CYS A 219 4.29 0.27 12.18
C CYS A 219 2.94 0.97 11.97
N PHE A 220 2.92 2.10 11.25
CA PHE A 220 1.75 2.94 11.12
C PHE A 220 0.65 2.25 10.32
N ASP A 221 1.00 1.75 9.15
CA ASP A 221 0.14 0.93 8.32
C ASP A 221 -0.44 -0.26 9.12
N VAL A 222 0.42 -1.07 9.75
CA VAL A 222 -0.01 -2.25 10.53
C VAL A 222 -0.96 -1.90 11.68
N LEU A 223 -0.66 -0.83 12.43
CA LEU A 223 -1.54 -0.40 13.53
C LEU A 223 -2.86 0.15 13.02
N ALA A 224 -2.86 0.86 11.88
CA ALA A 224 -4.06 1.41 11.27
C ALA A 224 -4.97 0.31 10.71
N THR A 225 -4.40 -0.69 10.01
CA THR A 225 -5.14 -1.88 9.56
C THR A 225 -5.77 -2.60 10.74
N LYS A 226 -5.04 -2.79 11.84
CA LYS A 226 -5.59 -3.43 13.05
C LYS A 226 -6.73 -2.66 13.70
N GLU A 227 -6.61 -1.35 13.78
CA GLU A 227 -7.69 -0.51 14.31
C GLU A 227 -8.94 -0.62 13.43
N TYR A 228 -8.76 -0.58 12.11
CA TYR A 228 -9.85 -0.78 11.15
C TYR A 228 -10.54 -2.14 11.32
N ILE A 229 -9.77 -3.20 11.57
CA ILE A 229 -10.29 -4.54 11.86
C ILE A 229 -11.11 -4.57 13.16
N ASN A 230 -10.63 -3.91 14.21
CA ASN A 230 -11.30 -3.90 15.53
C ASN A 230 -12.58 -3.05 15.56
N LEU A 231 -12.72 -2.10 14.64
CA LEU A 231 -13.88 -1.21 14.54
C LEU A 231 -15.01 -1.76 13.66
N LYS A 232 -14.78 -2.87 12.94
CA LYS A 232 -15.80 -3.61 12.19
C LYS A 232 -16.56 -4.58 13.10
#